data_AF-A0A5N0EIZ5-F1
#
_entry.id   AF-A0A5N0EIZ5-F1
#
_cell.length_a   1.000
_cell.length_b   1.000
_cell.length_c   1.000
_cell.angle_alpha   90.00
_cell.angle_beta   90.00
_cell.angle_gamma   90.00
#
_symmetry.space_group_name_H-M   'P 1'
#
loop_
_entity.id
_entity.type
_entity.pdbx_description
1 polymer ?
#
loop_
_entity_poly.entity_id
_entity_poly.type
_entity_poly.pdbx_seq_one_letter_code
_entity_poly.pdbx_strand_id
1 'polypeptide(L)'
;MAQLPIRIENMPDDSGFLGIVDLHAYPTFVSENWTLESLFEHFRSEMGRQTMLLWGTGSEGSWRIDISTAPAGPQFPIARQAIGPITVTGGELLVVNYEILTMAAQFEGERIDRQKDWYGSGIDLPNGDYICTISQLTEPELRRMHDGPDFHLQLVPGETQPWTKTAWFEL
;
A
#
# COMPACT_ATOMS: atom_id res chain seq x y z
N MET A 1 -15.19 -14.62 -3.27
CA MET A 1 -14.39 -15.40 -2.29
C MET A 1 -13.04 -14.70 -2.20
N ALA A 2 -12.48 -14.49 -1.01
CA ALA A 2 -11.18 -13.82 -0.89
C ALA A 2 -10.08 -14.64 -1.58
N GLN A 3 -9.27 -14.02 -2.43
CA GLN A 3 -8.22 -14.70 -3.21
C GLN A 3 -6.84 -14.59 -2.53
N LEU A 4 -6.76 -14.81 -1.22
CA LEU A 4 -5.48 -14.83 -0.51
C LEU A 4 -4.93 -16.26 -0.42
N PRO A 5 -3.61 -16.48 -0.56
CA PRO A 5 -2.55 -15.46 -0.71
C PRO A 5 -2.37 -14.96 -2.14
N ILE A 6 -1.87 -13.72 -2.28
CA ILE A 6 -1.51 -13.07 -3.55
C ILE A 6 -0.02 -12.74 -3.53
N ARG A 7 0.64 -12.81 -4.70
CA ARG A 7 1.99 -12.29 -4.90
C ARG A 7 2.03 -11.30 -6.07
N ILE A 8 2.64 -10.15 -5.82
CA ILE A 8 3.05 -9.18 -6.85
C ILE A 8 4.55 -9.36 -7.07
N GLU A 9 4.96 -9.74 -8.28
CA GLU A 9 6.36 -10.08 -8.58
C GLU A 9 7.23 -8.86 -8.90
N ASN A 10 6.63 -7.74 -9.35
CA ASN A 10 7.38 -6.60 -9.86
C ASN A 10 6.57 -5.31 -9.70
N MET A 11 6.41 -4.83 -8.47
CA MET A 11 5.80 -3.53 -8.19
C MET A 11 6.87 -2.44 -8.33
N PRO A 12 6.81 -1.58 -9.38
CA PRO A 12 7.78 -0.51 -9.53
C PRO A 12 7.52 0.60 -8.51
N ASP A 13 8.58 1.24 -8.09
CA ASP A 13 8.58 2.35 -7.17
C ASP A 13 9.73 3.29 -7.54
N ASP A 14 9.41 4.36 -8.25
CA ASP A 14 10.39 5.36 -8.71
C ASP A 14 10.48 6.56 -7.75
N SER A 15 9.67 6.58 -6.68
CA SER A 15 9.60 7.70 -5.73
C SER A 15 9.89 7.30 -4.27
N GLY A 16 10.09 6.00 -4.01
CA GLY A 16 10.36 5.48 -2.67
C GLY A 16 9.11 5.26 -1.81
N PHE A 17 7.93 5.06 -2.41
CA PHE A 17 6.68 4.81 -1.67
C PHE A 17 5.80 3.73 -2.30
N LEU A 18 5.21 2.95 -1.41
CA LEU A 18 4.11 2.04 -1.73
C LEU A 18 2.93 2.30 -0.80
N GLY A 19 1.76 1.92 -1.27
CA GLY A 19 0.52 2.02 -0.52
C GLY A 19 -0.43 0.86 -0.79
N ILE A 20 -1.44 0.77 0.05
CA ILE A 20 -2.63 -0.05 -0.18
C ILE A 20 -3.85 0.82 0.03
N VAL A 21 -4.80 0.77 -0.90
CA VAL A 21 -5.97 1.66 -0.93
C VAL A 21 -7.27 0.88 -1.10
N ASP A 22 -8.33 1.40 -0.51
CA ASP A 22 -9.70 1.06 -0.87
C ASP A 22 -10.06 1.78 -2.18
N LEU A 23 -10.17 1.01 -3.26
CA LEU A 23 -10.47 1.53 -4.59
C LEU A 23 -11.81 2.27 -4.67
N HIS A 24 -12.78 1.88 -3.84
CA HIS A 24 -14.14 2.38 -3.92
C HIS A 24 -14.42 3.57 -2.99
N ALA A 25 -13.55 3.79 -2.00
CA ALA A 25 -13.67 4.90 -1.05
C ALA A 25 -12.61 5.98 -1.24
N TYR A 26 -11.43 5.66 -1.79
CA TYR A 26 -10.36 6.63 -1.97
C TYR A 26 -10.75 7.71 -3.01
N PRO A 27 -10.80 8.99 -2.62
CA PRO A 27 -11.12 10.07 -3.53
C PRO A 27 -9.93 10.37 -4.46
N THR A 28 -10.13 10.17 -5.76
CA THR A 28 -9.21 10.66 -6.80
C THR A 28 -9.46 12.14 -7.07
N PHE A 29 -8.57 12.76 -7.84
CA PHE A 29 -8.57 14.18 -8.18
C PHE A 29 -8.55 15.12 -6.96
N VAL A 30 -7.34 15.49 -6.56
CA VAL A 30 -7.11 16.48 -5.49
C VAL A 30 -7.12 17.89 -6.09
N SER A 31 -6.28 18.13 -7.10
CA SER A 31 -6.14 19.42 -7.78
C SER A 31 -5.18 19.26 -8.96
N GLU A 32 -5.42 19.99 -10.06
CA GLU A 32 -4.44 20.11 -11.15
C GLU A 32 -3.15 20.82 -10.72
N ASN A 33 -3.22 21.64 -9.66
CA ASN A 33 -2.11 22.43 -9.12
C ASN A 33 -1.69 21.93 -7.73
N TRP A 34 -1.67 20.61 -7.52
CA TRP A 34 -1.24 20.04 -6.25
C TRP A 34 0.22 20.44 -5.92
N THR A 35 0.51 20.65 -4.64
CA THR A 35 1.88 20.68 -4.09
C THR A 35 2.17 19.39 -3.33
N LEU A 36 3.44 19.08 -3.11
CA LEU A 36 3.86 17.92 -2.33
C LEU A 36 3.18 17.91 -0.96
N GLU A 37 3.17 19.05 -0.27
CA GLU A 37 2.55 19.21 1.05
C GLU A 37 1.04 18.96 0.98
N SER A 38 0.34 19.53 -0.02
CA SER A 38 -1.10 19.32 -0.17
C SER A 38 -1.46 17.85 -0.45
N LEU A 39 -0.57 17.13 -1.14
CA LEU A 39 -0.77 15.71 -1.45
C LEU A 39 -0.53 14.84 -0.22
N PHE A 40 0.52 15.12 0.56
CA PHE A 40 0.74 14.43 1.83
C PHE A 40 -0.31 14.78 2.90
N GLU A 41 -0.87 15.99 2.87
CA GLU A 41 -2.05 16.33 3.67
C GLU A 41 -3.27 15.50 3.27
N HIS A 42 -3.50 15.33 1.96
CA HIS A 42 -4.55 14.45 1.44
C HIS A 42 -4.31 13.00 1.89
N PHE A 43 -3.11 12.45 1.72
CA PHE A 43 -2.80 11.09 2.19
C PHE A 43 -3.01 10.93 3.69
N ARG A 44 -2.63 11.93 4.49
CA ARG A 44 -2.86 11.90 5.94
C ARG A 44 -4.36 11.93 6.28
N SER A 45 -5.17 12.70 5.54
CA SER A 45 -6.63 12.65 5.65
C SER A 45 -7.17 11.25 5.35
N GLU A 46 -6.73 10.64 4.24
CA GLU A 46 -7.21 9.33 3.81
C GLU A 46 -6.74 8.18 4.72
N MET A 47 -5.52 8.25 5.26
CA MET A 47 -5.07 7.35 6.34
C MET A 47 -5.91 7.51 7.61
N GLY A 48 -6.30 8.74 7.94
CA GLY A 48 -7.22 9.02 9.05
C GLY A 48 -8.65 8.49 8.81
N ARG A 49 -9.06 8.38 7.55
CA ARG A 49 -10.33 7.79 7.09
C ARG A 49 -10.24 6.28 6.83
N GLN A 50 -9.06 5.68 7.01
CA GLN A 50 -8.81 4.25 6.83
C GLN A 50 -9.04 3.79 5.37
N THR A 51 -9.02 4.70 4.40
CA THR A 51 -9.18 4.42 2.96
C THR A 51 -7.84 4.13 2.30
N MET A 52 -6.73 4.44 2.97
CA MET A 52 -5.39 4.09 2.51
C MET A 52 -4.40 3.85 3.64
N LEU A 53 -3.31 3.18 3.34
CA LEU A 53 -2.06 3.20 4.08
C LEU A 53 -0.92 3.47 3.11
N LEU A 54 0.02 4.35 3.47
CA LEU A 54 1.21 4.70 2.68
C LEU A 54 2.47 4.51 3.52
N TRP A 55 3.51 3.90 2.93
CA TRP A 55 4.79 3.72 3.60
C TRP A 55 5.96 3.98 2.66
N GLY A 56 7.07 4.48 3.21
CA GLY A 56 8.32 4.64 2.49
C GLY A 56 9.00 3.30 2.29
N THR A 57 9.43 2.97 1.09
CA THR A 57 10.12 1.70 0.79
C THR A 57 11.59 1.73 1.22
N GLY A 58 12.15 2.94 1.30
CA GLY A 58 13.53 3.23 1.71
C GLY A 58 14.51 3.37 0.54
N SER A 59 14.15 2.89 -0.65
CA SER A 59 14.90 3.12 -1.89
C SER A 59 13.97 3.01 -3.10
N GLU A 60 14.35 3.59 -4.23
CA GLU A 60 13.67 3.32 -5.50
C GLU A 60 13.98 1.89 -5.98
N GLY A 61 13.11 1.31 -6.79
CA GLY A 61 13.34 0.00 -7.40
C GLY A 61 12.07 -0.76 -7.76
N SER A 62 12.17 -2.09 -7.68
CA SER A 62 11.03 -2.98 -7.91
C SER A 62 10.93 -4.01 -6.79
N TRP A 63 9.72 -4.12 -6.26
CA TRP A 63 9.43 -4.85 -5.03
C TRP A 63 8.57 -6.07 -5.28
N ARG A 64 8.94 -7.19 -4.64
CA ARG A 64 8.08 -8.38 -4.52
C ARG A 64 7.23 -8.28 -3.27
N ILE A 65 5.92 -8.43 -3.42
CA ILE A 65 4.97 -8.22 -2.33
C ILE A 65 4.10 -9.46 -2.18
N ASP A 66 4.11 -10.05 -0.99
CA ASP A 66 3.17 -11.10 -0.61
C ASP A 66 2.04 -10.51 0.23
N ILE A 67 0.81 -10.89 -0.06
CA ILE A 67 -0.37 -10.50 0.71
C ILE A 67 -1.07 -11.76 1.20
N SER A 68 -1.37 -11.84 2.50
CA SER A 68 -2.04 -13.01 3.08
C SER A 68 -2.71 -12.69 4.42
N THR A 69 -3.43 -13.65 4.99
CA THR A 69 -3.97 -13.53 6.37
C THR A 69 -3.01 -14.04 7.44
N ALA A 70 -2.00 -14.84 7.05
CA ALA A 70 -0.96 -15.35 7.92
C ALA A 70 0.19 -14.34 8.02
N PRO A 71 0.94 -14.30 9.13
CA PRO A 71 2.14 -13.47 9.22
C PRO A 71 3.23 -13.94 8.25
N ALA A 72 4.23 -13.09 8.01
CA ALA A 72 5.42 -13.47 7.26
C ALA A 72 6.06 -14.75 7.84
N GLY A 73 6.59 -15.59 6.95
CA GLY A 73 7.24 -16.84 7.35
C GLY A 73 8.42 -16.59 8.29
N PRO A 74 8.64 -17.45 9.31
CA PRO A 74 9.67 -17.24 10.34
C PRO A 74 11.11 -17.27 9.81
N GLN A 75 11.30 -17.73 8.56
CA GLN A 75 12.58 -17.75 7.87
C GLN A 75 13.01 -16.37 7.34
N PHE A 76 12.10 -15.40 7.24
CA PHE A 76 12.41 -14.09 6.68
C PHE A 76 12.80 -13.11 7.80
N PRO A 77 13.93 -12.39 7.66
CA PRO A 77 14.26 -11.34 8.62
C PRO A 77 13.25 -10.20 8.49
N ILE A 78 12.70 -9.71 9.60
CA ILE A 78 11.86 -8.51 9.59
C ILE A 78 12.76 -7.32 9.90
N ALA A 79 13.07 -6.52 8.89
CA ALA A 79 13.88 -5.31 9.05
C ALA A 79 13.12 -4.21 9.81
N ARG A 80 11.84 -4.04 9.46
CA ARG A 80 10.92 -3.10 10.11
C ARG A 80 9.47 -3.49 9.86
N GLN A 81 8.58 -3.03 10.74
CA GLN A 81 7.15 -3.32 10.67
C GLN A 81 6.32 -2.09 11.02
N ALA A 82 5.19 -1.93 10.33
CA ALA A 82 4.18 -0.92 10.62
C ALA A 82 2.80 -1.58 10.64
N ILE A 83 1.91 -1.12 11.52
CA ILE A 83 0.57 -1.69 11.68
C ILE A 83 -0.43 -0.55 11.58
N GLY A 84 -1.37 -0.64 10.64
CA GLY A 84 -2.38 0.39 10.40
C GLY A 84 -3.74 -0.21 10.07
N PRO A 85 -4.83 0.54 10.26
CA PRO A 85 -6.15 0.08 9.88
C PRO A 85 -6.43 0.37 8.41
N ILE A 86 -7.22 -0.49 7.77
CA ILE A 86 -7.78 -0.25 6.44
C ILE A 86 -9.20 -0.82 6.37
N THR A 87 -10.12 -0.04 5.80
CA THR A 87 -11.49 -0.47 5.53
C THR A 87 -11.60 -0.94 4.09
N VAL A 88 -12.29 -2.06 3.86
CA VAL A 88 -12.62 -2.52 2.51
C VAL A 88 -14.07 -2.18 2.20
N THR A 89 -14.26 -1.38 1.15
CA THR A 89 -15.55 -1.17 0.51
C THR A 89 -15.52 -1.71 -0.93
N GLY A 90 -16.68 -2.10 -1.45
CA GLY A 90 -16.79 -2.67 -2.80
C GLY A 90 -16.08 -4.01 -3.04
N GLY A 91 -15.49 -4.61 -2.00
CA GLY A 91 -14.97 -5.97 -2.00
C GLY A 91 -13.52 -6.12 -2.46
N GLU A 92 -12.77 -5.01 -2.56
CA GLU A 92 -11.43 -5.03 -3.12
C GLU A 92 -10.51 -3.94 -2.56
N LEU A 93 -9.23 -4.28 -2.39
CA LEU A 93 -8.14 -3.33 -2.17
C LEU A 93 -7.17 -3.32 -3.36
N LEU A 94 -6.37 -2.27 -3.49
CA LEU A 94 -5.31 -2.21 -4.50
C LEU A 94 -3.98 -1.81 -3.89
N VAL A 95 -2.89 -2.49 -4.27
CA VAL A 95 -1.53 -2.03 -4.00
C VAL A 95 -1.12 -1.00 -5.05
N VAL A 96 -0.59 0.13 -4.59
CA VAL A 96 -0.24 1.28 -5.42
C VAL A 96 1.16 1.79 -5.11
N ASN A 97 1.77 2.49 -6.06
CA ASN A 97 2.96 3.31 -5.83
C ASN A 97 2.58 4.80 -5.85
N TYR A 98 3.56 5.67 -5.62
CA TYR A 98 3.34 7.11 -5.61
C TYR A 98 2.91 7.65 -6.98
N GLU A 99 3.40 7.07 -8.08
CA GLU A 99 3.10 7.48 -9.44
C GLU A 99 1.61 7.29 -9.75
N ILE A 100 1.02 6.16 -9.36
CA ILE A 100 -0.42 5.92 -9.50
C ILE A 100 -1.22 6.95 -8.70
N LEU A 101 -0.82 7.22 -7.45
CA LEU A 101 -1.51 8.16 -6.58
C LEU A 101 -1.47 9.59 -7.12
N THR A 102 -0.30 10.05 -7.57
CA THR A 102 -0.12 11.40 -8.12
C THR A 102 -0.85 11.59 -9.44
N MET A 103 -0.83 10.60 -10.33
CA MET A 103 -1.60 10.63 -11.58
C MET A 103 -3.09 10.74 -11.30
N ALA A 104 -3.61 9.92 -10.38
CA ALA A 104 -5.02 9.97 -9.98
C ALA A 104 -5.38 11.28 -9.25
N ALA A 105 -4.45 11.88 -8.50
CA ALA A 105 -4.67 13.15 -7.82
C ALA A 105 -4.66 14.36 -8.78
N GLN A 106 -3.92 14.30 -9.88
CA GLN A 106 -3.75 15.43 -10.79
C GLN A 106 -4.86 15.54 -11.85
N PHE A 107 -5.34 14.42 -12.37
CA PHE A 107 -6.22 14.40 -13.54
C PHE A 107 -7.62 13.89 -13.17
N GLU A 108 -8.65 14.71 -13.41
CA GLU A 108 -10.05 14.42 -13.02
C GLU A 108 -10.61 13.12 -13.61
N GLY A 109 -10.11 12.71 -14.78
CA GLY A 109 -10.50 11.47 -15.44
C GLY A 109 -9.64 10.26 -15.09
N GLU A 110 -8.57 10.42 -14.32
CA GLU A 110 -7.70 9.31 -13.94
C GLU A 110 -8.25 8.58 -12.71
N ARG A 111 -8.19 7.25 -12.79
CA ARG A 111 -8.62 6.35 -11.73
C ARG A 111 -7.44 5.51 -11.28
N ILE A 112 -7.40 5.20 -10.00
CA ILE A 112 -6.35 4.36 -9.43
C ILE A 112 -6.34 2.94 -10.02
N ASP A 113 -7.49 2.41 -10.42
CA ASP A 113 -7.61 1.07 -11.04
C ASP A 113 -7.18 1.03 -12.51
N ARG A 114 -6.87 2.16 -13.15
CA ARG A 114 -6.55 2.18 -14.58
C ARG A 114 -5.33 1.32 -14.94
N GLN A 115 -4.37 1.22 -14.03
CA GLN A 115 -3.15 0.41 -14.22
C GLN A 115 -3.21 -0.93 -13.47
N LYS A 116 -4.37 -1.33 -12.94
CA LYS A 116 -4.57 -2.58 -12.21
C LYS A 116 -4.13 -3.80 -13.02
N ASP A 117 -4.37 -3.80 -14.34
CA ASP A 117 -3.99 -4.89 -15.24
C ASP A 117 -2.48 -4.97 -15.51
N TRP A 118 -1.72 -3.90 -15.24
CA TRP A 118 -0.28 -3.85 -15.48
C TRP A 118 0.53 -4.37 -14.29
N TYR A 119 0.03 -4.13 -13.08
CA TYR A 119 0.69 -4.57 -11.83
C TYR A 119 0.01 -5.80 -11.20
N GLY A 120 -1.18 -6.17 -11.69
CA GLY A 120 -1.68 -7.53 -11.63
C GLY A 120 -2.33 -8.00 -10.34
N SER A 121 -2.85 -7.14 -9.47
CA SER A 121 -3.75 -7.64 -8.41
C SER A 121 -4.47 -6.53 -7.65
N GLY A 122 -5.77 -6.39 -7.92
CA GLY A 122 -6.64 -6.04 -6.82
C GLY A 122 -6.81 -7.25 -5.90
N ILE A 123 -7.00 -6.98 -4.62
CA ILE A 123 -7.08 -7.95 -3.55
C ILE A 123 -8.55 -8.13 -3.23
N ASP A 124 -9.17 -9.18 -3.78
CA ASP A 124 -10.55 -9.54 -3.44
C ASP A 124 -10.65 -9.86 -1.94
N LEU A 125 -11.44 -9.07 -1.21
CA LEU A 125 -11.61 -9.21 0.23
C LEU A 125 -13.05 -8.81 0.64
N PRO A 126 -13.73 -9.53 1.55
CA PRO A 126 -15.05 -9.10 2.02
C PRO A 126 -15.00 -7.70 2.64
N ASN A 127 -16.05 -6.91 2.42
CA ASN A 127 -16.18 -5.61 3.06
C ASN A 127 -16.05 -5.72 4.59
N GLY A 128 -15.40 -4.72 5.19
CA GLY A 128 -15.19 -4.65 6.62
C GLY A 128 -13.85 -4.01 6.98
N ASP A 129 -13.57 -3.94 8.27
CA ASP A 129 -12.37 -3.34 8.80
C ASP A 129 -11.28 -4.39 9.03
N TYR A 130 -10.07 -4.05 8.62
CA TYR A 130 -8.90 -4.90 8.70
C TYR A 130 -7.75 -4.17 9.38
N ILE A 131 -6.97 -4.95 10.13
CA ILE A 131 -5.64 -4.57 10.55
C ILE A 131 -4.68 -5.04 9.45
N CYS A 132 -3.99 -4.09 8.84
CA CYS A 132 -2.92 -4.34 7.90
C CYS A 132 -1.57 -4.23 8.62
N THR A 133 -0.80 -5.31 8.60
CA THR A 133 0.57 -5.33 9.08
C THR A 133 1.52 -5.37 7.89
N ILE A 134 2.33 -4.33 7.74
CA ILE A 134 3.33 -4.19 6.68
C ILE A 134 4.68 -4.57 7.27
N SER A 135 5.26 -5.66 6.77
CA SER A 135 6.58 -6.15 7.15
C SER A 135 7.54 -5.98 5.97
N GLN A 136 8.62 -5.24 6.18
CA GLN A 136 9.72 -5.19 5.22
C GLN A 136 10.75 -6.27 5.54
N LEU A 137 11.01 -7.12 4.56
CA LEU A 137 11.82 -8.34 4.72
C LEU A 137 13.20 -8.22 4.05
N THR A 138 13.32 -7.30 3.08
CA THR A 138 14.61 -6.92 2.48
C THR A 138 15.00 -5.52 2.96
N GLU A 139 16.20 -5.37 3.51
CA GLU A 139 16.77 -4.04 3.76
C GLU A 139 17.11 -3.34 2.42
N PRO A 140 16.62 -2.11 2.18
CA PRO A 140 16.77 -1.42 0.88
C PRO A 140 18.22 -1.24 0.43
N GLU A 141 19.10 -0.95 1.38
CA GLU A 141 20.52 -0.70 1.15
C GLU A 141 21.34 -1.97 0.90
N LEU A 142 20.72 -3.15 1.10
CA LEU A 142 21.39 -4.43 0.95
C LEU A 142 20.91 -5.13 -0.31
N ARG A 143 21.85 -5.83 -0.96
CA ARG A 143 21.48 -6.79 -1.99
C ARG A 143 20.53 -7.81 -1.37
N ARG A 144 19.39 -8.03 -2.02
CA ARG A 144 18.43 -9.08 -1.68
C ARG A 144 19.12 -10.42 -1.39
N MET A 145 18.90 -10.95 -0.19
CA MET A 145 19.55 -12.17 0.33
C MET A 145 18.65 -13.41 0.27
N HIS A 146 17.39 -13.26 -0.17
CA HIS A 146 16.43 -14.37 -0.26
C HIS A 146 15.54 -14.30 -1.51
N ASP A 147 14.99 -15.45 -1.90
CA ASP A 147 14.03 -15.55 -3.00
C ASP A 147 12.59 -15.23 -2.58
N GLY A 148 12.35 -14.93 -1.30
CA GLY A 148 11.05 -14.50 -0.76
C GLY A 148 10.68 -13.04 -1.05
N PRO A 149 9.48 -12.60 -0.65
CA PRO A 149 9.01 -11.24 -0.94
C PRO A 149 9.84 -10.19 -0.19
N ASP A 150 9.97 -9.00 -0.75
CA ASP A 150 10.62 -7.87 -0.08
C ASP A 150 9.69 -7.18 0.92
N PHE A 151 8.38 -7.20 0.65
CA PHE A 151 7.33 -6.79 1.58
C PHE A 151 6.30 -7.90 1.78
N HIS A 152 5.81 -8.03 3.00
CA HIS A 152 4.66 -8.86 3.32
C HIS A 152 3.56 -8.02 3.96
N LEU A 153 2.35 -8.13 3.42
CA LEU A 153 1.15 -7.49 3.91
C LEU A 153 0.24 -8.55 4.54
N GLN A 154 0.10 -8.49 5.86
CA GLN A 154 -0.88 -9.31 6.57
C GLN A 154 -2.18 -8.55 6.74
N LEU A 155 -3.29 -9.10 6.24
CA LEU A 155 -4.64 -8.55 6.42
C LEU A 155 -5.46 -9.47 7.33
N VAL A 156 -5.88 -8.96 8.48
CA VAL A 156 -6.75 -9.68 9.43
C VAL A 156 -7.95 -8.82 9.81
N PRO A 157 -9.18 -9.37 9.89
CA PRO A 157 -10.33 -8.61 10.35
C PRO A 157 -10.09 -8.01 11.74
N GLY A 158 -10.42 -6.74 11.92
CA GLY A 158 -10.28 -6.03 13.20
C GLY A 158 -10.02 -4.55 13.04
N GLU A 159 -9.89 -3.88 14.18
CA GLU A 159 -9.68 -2.44 14.28
C GLU A 159 -8.36 -2.14 15.01
N THR A 160 -7.71 -1.06 14.61
CA THR A 160 -6.53 -0.52 15.30
C THR A 160 -6.51 1.01 15.17
N GLN A 161 -5.59 1.67 15.86
CA GLN A 161 -5.49 3.13 15.82
C GLN A 161 -5.09 3.62 14.41
N PRO A 162 -5.80 4.62 13.85
CA PRO A 162 -5.42 5.23 12.58
C PRO A 162 -4.02 5.80 12.59
N TRP A 163 -3.36 5.75 11.44
CA TRP A 163 -2.09 6.43 11.24
C TRP A 163 -2.28 7.94 11.23
N THR A 164 -1.43 8.62 11.98
CA THR A 164 -1.35 10.08 11.99
C THR A 164 -0.23 10.61 11.07
N LYS A 165 0.65 9.70 10.62
CA LYS A 165 1.78 9.98 9.72
C LYS A 165 2.11 8.77 8.86
N THR A 166 2.75 9.02 7.72
CA THR A 166 3.28 7.99 6.81
C THR A 166 4.33 7.14 7.53
N ALA A 167 4.26 5.82 7.37
CA ALA A 167 5.27 4.94 7.96
C ALA A 167 6.62 5.12 7.23
N TRP A 168 7.69 5.26 8.00
CA TRP A 168 9.08 5.35 7.51
C TRP A 168 9.36 6.53 6.57
N PHE A 169 8.60 7.61 6.71
CA PHE A 169 8.83 8.88 6.03
C PHE A 169 8.48 10.03 6.95
N GLU A 170 9.29 11.08 6.94
CA GLU A 170 9.06 12.33 7.68
C GLU A 170 9.12 13.46 6.65
N LEU A 171 8.07 14.29 6.61
CA LEU A 171 7.97 15.48 5.75
C LEU A 171 8.42 16.73 6.54
#